data_AF-K8NWP2-F1
#
_entry.id   AF-K8NWP2-F1
#
_cell.length_a   1.000
_cell.length_b   1.000
_cell.length_c   1.000
_cell.angle_alpha   90.00
_cell.angle_beta   90.00
_cell.angle_gamma   90.00
#
_symmetry.space_group_name_H-M   'P 1'
#
loop_
_entity.id
_entity.type
_entity.pdbx_description
1 polymer ?
#
loop_
_entity_poly.entity_id
_entity_poly.type
_entity_poly.pdbx_seq_one_letter_code
_entity_poly.pdbx_strand_id
1 'polypeptide(L)'
;MDPSADVKPARLTRSLLARSRQGALASLMPGSGDPYCSLVNVASAPDGAPILLISRLAVHSRNILADPRVSLMLDERGPGDPLEGARIMLAGTAEEATGDVEPLKRRYLAAHPSAEEFVGFKDFSFFRIRPKGVHLVAGFGRIVDLVPKDFLTDLTGAKALVEAEPDIIAHMNADHADTINLYAVKLLNGTDGDWRCIGCDPDGLDLQDGRRTLRLPFPERIVAPAALRQVLKALADRARALPSP
;
A
#
# COMPACT_ATOMS: atom_id res chain seq x y z
N MET A 1 -4.08 -8.50 21.56
CA MET A 1 -3.88 -9.38 20.39
C MET A 1 -3.51 -10.76 20.93
N ASP A 2 -4.19 -11.83 20.53
CA ASP A 2 -3.89 -13.19 21.02
C ASP A 2 -2.47 -13.60 20.55
N PRO A 3 -1.52 -13.89 21.47
CA PRO A 3 -0.20 -14.32 21.07
C PRO A 3 -0.18 -15.68 20.32
N SER A 4 -1.28 -16.43 20.29
CA SER A 4 -1.41 -17.70 19.58
C SER A 4 -1.75 -17.58 18.08
N ALA A 5 -2.13 -16.38 17.60
CA ALA A 5 -2.41 -16.20 16.19
C ALA A 5 -1.12 -16.34 15.36
N ASP A 6 -1.14 -17.28 14.41
CA ASP A 6 -0.07 -17.53 13.44
C ASP A 6 0.08 -16.29 12.53
N VAL A 7 0.88 -15.32 12.98
CA VAL A 7 1.19 -14.11 12.22
C VAL A 7 2.00 -14.54 11.02
N LYS A 8 1.41 -14.44 9.82
CA LYS A 8 2.09 -14.67 8.55
C LYS A 8 2.90 -13.42 8.18
N PRO A 9 4.23 -13.38 8.39
CA PRO A 9 5.01 -12.14 8.32
C PRO A 9 4.89 -11.46 6.94
N ALA A 10 5.02 -12.25 5.87
CA ALA A 10 4.84 -11.80 4.49
C ALA A 10 3.51 -11.09 4.24
N ARG A 11 2.40 -11.67 4.73
CA ARG A 11 1.05 -11.11 4.55
C ARG A 11 0.85 -9.84 5.37
N LEU A 12 1.40 -9.78 6.57
CA LEU A 12 1.34 -8.58 7.41
C LEU A 12 2.14 -7.43 6.78
N THR A 13 3.35 -7.69 6.29
CA THR A 13 4.16 -6.70 5.56
C THR A 13 3.45 -6.19 4.30
N ARG A 14 2.86 -7.09 3.49
CA ARG A 14 2.03 -6.70 2.32
C ARG A 14 0.85 -5.81 2.72
N SER A 15 0.14 -6.20 3.77
CA SER A 15 -0.97 -5.41 4.30
C SER A 15 -0.52 -4.01 4.71
N LEU A 16 0.60 -3.89 5.44
CA LEU A 16 1.17 -2.61 5.88
C LEU A 16 1.59 -1.71 4.71
N LEU A 17 2.24 -2.27 3.68
CA LEU A 17 2.58 -1.53 2.46
C LEU A 17 1.32 -1.02 1.77
N ALA A 18 0.33 -1.89 1.57
CA ALA A 18 -0.89 -1.55 0.86
C ALA A 18 -1.76 -0.49 1.60
N ARG A 19 -1.87 -0.62 2.93
CA ARG A 19 -2.76 0.22 3.75
C ARG A 19 -2.16 1.55 4.22
N SER A 20 -0.84 1.65 4.26
CA SER A 20 -0.18 2.86 4.76
C SER A 20 -0.34 4.02 3.79
N ARG A 21 -0.72 5.19 4.32
CA ARG A 21 -0.88 6.42 3.52
C ARG A 21 0.21 7.46 3.79
N GLN A 22 1.02 7.23 4.80
CA GLN A 22 2.11 8.10 5.20
C GLN A 22 3.15 7.30 5.96
N GLY A 23 4.37 7.80 6.03
CA GLY A 23 5.46 7.15 6.72
C GLY A 23 6.56 8.14 7.10
N ALA A 24 7.48 7.67 7.94
CA ALA A 24 8.71 8.40 8.25
C ALA A 24 9.80 7.94 7.29
N LEU A 25 10.27 8.86 6.43
CA LEU A 25 11.31 8.62 5.45
C LEU A 25 12.64 9.16 5.97
N ALA A 26 13.61 8.28 6.12
CA ALA A 26 15.01 8.61 6.36
C ALA A 26 15.77 8.67 5.03
N SER A 27 16.56 9.73 4.87
CA SER A 27 17.44 10.01 3.72
C SER A 27 18.79 10.54 4.22
N LEU A 28 19.78 10.67 3.35
CA LEU A 28 21.13 11.11 3.72
C LEU A 28 21.41 12.54 3.22
N MET A 29 21.87 13.42 4.12
CA MET A 29 22.26 14.77 3.76
C MET A 29 23.47 14.75 2.81
N PRO A 30 23.43 15.47 1.67
CA PRO A 30 24.56 15.55 0.75
C PRO A 30 25.82 16.08 1.44
N GLY A 31 26.97 15.46 1.17
CA GLY A 31 28.24 15.84 1.77
C GLY A 31 28.47 15.23 3.14
N SER A 32 27.70 15.63 4.17
CA SER A 32 27.93 15.15 5.55
C SER A 32 27.55 13.68 5.75
N GLY A 33 26.55 13.19 5.02
CA GLY A 33 26.00 11.85 5.21
C GLY A 33 25.11 11.72 6.45
N ASP A 34 24.76 12.81 7.11
CA ASP A 34 23.89 12.78 8.29
C ASP A 34 22.49 12.25 7.93
N PRO A 35 21.86 11.44 8.80
CA PRO A 35 20.51 10.98 8.59
C PRO A 35 19.51 12.13 8.76
N TYR A 36 18.62 12.30 7.79
CA TYR A 36 17.51 13.24 7.84
C TYR A 36 16.18 12.51 7.75
N CYS A 37 15.31 12.71 8.74
CA CYS A 37 13.98 12.13 8.80
C CYS A 37 12.92 13.15 8.40
N SER A 38 11.97 12.74 7.56
CA SER A 38 10.83 13.57 7.16
C SER A 38 9.54 12.75 7.04
N LEU A 39 8.40 13.40 7.27
CA LEU A 39 7.10 12.82 6.99
C LEU A 39 6.83 12.88 5.49
N VAL A 40 6.38 11.76 4.91
CA VAL A 40 5.95 11.68 3.51
C VAL A 40 4.59 11.00 3.39
N ASN A 41 3.82 11.40 2.39
CA ASN A 41 2.68 10.61 1.93
C ASN A 41 3.17 9.45 1.06
N VAL A 42 2.49 8.31 1.17
CA VAL A 42 2.86 7.06 0.52
C VAL A 42 1.64 6.44 -0.15
N ALA A 43 1.82 5.94 -1.36
CA ALA A 43 0.91 5.00 -2.00
C ALA A 43 1.66 3.73 -2.40
N SER A 44 0.96 2.73 -2.93
CA SER A 44 1.57 1.45 -3.30
C SER A 44 1.35 1.14 -4.77
N ALA A 45 2.43 0.74 -5.44
CA ALA A 45 2.39 0.20 -6.79
C ALA A 45 1.73 -1.20 -6.79
N PRO A 46 1.36 -1.76 -7.95
CA PRO A 46 0.71 -3.08 -8.01
C PRO A 46 1.55 -4.23 -7.41
N ASP A 47 2.88 -4.12 -7.39
CA ASP A 47 3.76 -5.10 -6.71
C ASP A 47 3.92 -4.84 -5.20
N GLY A 48 3.29 -3.78 -4.67
CA GLY A 48 3.42 -3.33 -3.29
C GLY A 48 4.59 -2.38 -3.04
N ALA A 49 5.38 -2.01 -4.05
CA ALA A 49 6.47 -1.06 -3.86
C ALA A 49 5.96 0.35 -3.51
N PRO A 50 6.56 1.06 -2.53
CA PRO A 50 6.14 2.40 -2.15
C PRO A 50 6.30 3.43 -3.29
N ILE A 51 5.29 4.26 -3.47
CA ILE A 51 5.26 5.41 -4.38
C ILE A 51 5.22 6.68 -3.53
N LEU A 52 6.08 7.64 -3.87
CA LEU A 52 6.10 8.99 -3.31
C LEU A 52 5.80 10.01 -4.41
N LEU A 53 5.15 11.12 -4.05
CA LEU A 53 5.05 12.33 -4.86
C LEU A 53 5.60 13.48 -4.02
N ILE A 54 6.80 13.95 -4.36
CA ILE A 54 7.55 14.89 -3.52
C ILE A 54 8.06 16.06 -4.35
N SER A 55 8.06 17.26 -3.75
CA SER A 55 8.64 18.45 -4.38
C SER A 55 10.15 18.33 -4.42
N ARG A 56 10.77 18.63 -5.57
CA ARG A 56 12.21 18.76 -5.78
C ARG A 56 12.84 19.85 -4.90
N LEU A 57 12.03 20.76 -4.36
CA LEU A 57 12.45 21.79 -3.41
C LEU A 57 12.58 21.27 -1.97
N ALA A 58 12.04 20.09 -1.66
CA ALA A 58 12.13 19.51 -0.33
C ALA A 58 13.54 19.00 -0.01
N VAL A 59 13.92 19.02 1.28
CA VAL A 59 15.21 18.51 1.76
C VAL A 59 15.39 17.04 1.38
N HIS A 60 14.41 16.19 1.67
CA HIS A 60 14.49 14.76 1.35
C HIS A 60 14.65 14.49 -0.15
N SER A 61 14.09 15.34 -1.03
CA SER A 61 14.22 15.16 -2.48
C SER A 61 15.63 15.47 -2.94
N ARG A 62 16.24 16.55 -2.45
CA ARG A 62 17.66 16.85 -2.70
C ARG A 62 18.57 15.75 -2.19
N ASN A 63 18.25 15.21 -1.00
CA ASN A 63 18.97 14.09 -0.41
C ASN A 63 18.91 12.85 -1.32
N ILE A 64 17.71 12.43 -1.73
CA ILE A 64 17.49 11.27 -2.61
C ILE A 64 18.20 11.43 -3.96
N LEU A 65 18.17 12.62 -4.55
CA LEU A 65 18.80 12.89 -5.85
C LEU A 65 20.34 12.83 -5.76
N ALA A 66 20.92 13.12 -4.60
CA ALA A 66 22.36 12.99 -4.37
C ALA A 66 22.77 11.56 -3.97
N ASP A 67 21.96 10.91 -3.13
CA ASP A 67 22.13 9.53 -2.69
C ASP A 67 20.76 8.85 -2.57
N PRO A 68 20.43 7.86 -3.44
CA PRO A 68 19.10 7.30 -3.49
C PRO A 68 18.79 6.38 -2.31
N ARG A 69 19.74 6.07 -1.42
CA ARG A 69 19.52 5.16 -0.28
C ARG A 69 18.55 5.79 0.72
N VAL A 70 17.48 5.06 1.01
CA VAL A 70 16.43 5.49 1.94
C VAL A 70 16.01 4.37 2.88
N SER A 71 15.44 4.74 4.01
CA SER A 71 14.64 3.85 4.86
C SER A 71 13.25 4.45 5.06
N LEU A 72 12.20 3.65 4.92
CA LEU A 72 10.81 4.06 5.13
C LEU A 72 10.20 3.24 6.27
N MET A 73 9.81 3.91 7.34
CA MET A 73 9.07 3.29 8.44
C MET A 73 7.57 3.45 8.22
N LEU A 74 6.85 2.32 8.29
CA LEU A 74 5.38 2.26 8.24
C LEU A 74 4.86 1.48 9.45
N ASP A 75 3.81 1.96 10.08
CA ASP A 75 3.25 1.40 11.32
C ASP A 75 1.73 1.18 11.25
N GLU A 76 1.22 0.26 12.07
CA GLU A 76 -0.20 0.15 12.35
C GLU A 76 -0.65 1.31 13.23
N ARG A 77 -1.19 2.35 12.59
CA ARG A 77 -1.82 3.45 13.33
C ARG A 77 -3.15 2.99 13.91
N GLY A 78 -3.21 2.97 15.23
CA GLY A 78 -4.41 2.65 15.98
C GLY A 78 -4.40 3.33 17.36
N PRO A 79 -5.53 3.28 18.09
CA PRO A 79 -5.56 3.70 19.49
C PRO A 79 -4.70 2.76 20.35
N GLY A 80 -4.09 3.29 21.42
CA GLY A 80 -3.27 2.51 22.36
C GLY A 80 -1.77 2.84 22.26
N ASP A 81 -0.92 1.95 22.76
CA ASP A 81 0.53 2.07 22.68
C ASP A 81 1.02 1.73 21.25
N PRO A 82 1.66 2.68 20.53
CA PRO A 82 2.20 2.42 19.19
C PRO A 82 3.19 1.25 19.12
N LEU A 83 3.86 0.90 20.23
CA LEU A 83 4.83 -0.20 20.28
C LEU A 83 4.18 -1.59 20.30
N GLU A 84 2.89 -1.67 20.62
CA GLU A 84 2.10 -2.91 20.54
C GLU A 84 1.70 -3.25 19.09
N GLY A 85 1.58 -2.23 18.23
CA GLY A 85 1.22 -2.39 16.82
C GLY A 85 2.35 -2.96 15.96
N ALA A 86 1.99 -3.55 14.82
CA ALA A 86 2.99 -3.96 13.85
C ALA A 86 3.64 -2.76 13.15
N ARG A 87 4.93 -2.88 12.81
CA ARG A 87 5.67 -1.87 12.07
C ARG A 87 6.74 -2.51 11.20
N ILE A 88 7.03 -1.86 10.09
CA ILE A 88 8.10 -2.25 9.18
C ILE A 88 9.07 -1.10 8.99
N MET A 89 10.36 -1.43 8.95
CA MET A 89 11.41 -0.54 8.49
C MET A 89 11.92 -1.09 7.16
N LEU A 90 11.50 -0.46 6.07
CA LEU A 90 11.85 -0.84 4.71
C LEU A 90 13.11 -0.12 4.28
N ALA A 91 14.19 -0.85 4.03
CA ALA A 91 15.41 -0.32 3.45
C ALA A 91 15.35 -0.45 1.92
N GLY A 92 15.79 0.57 1.18
CA GLY A 92 15.72 0.55 -0.28
C GLY A 92 16.47 1.69 -0.96
N THR A 93 16.19 1.84 -2.25
CA THR A 93 16.61 3.02 -3.04
C THR A 93 15.39 3.70 -3.64
N ALA A 94 15.27 5.02 -3.47
CA ALA A 94 14.23 5.81 -4.12
C ALA A 94 14.69 6.23 -5.52
N GLU A 95 13.96 5.80 -6.53
CA GLU A 95 14.24 6.09 -7.95
C GLU A 95 13.21 7.08 -8.47
N GLU A 96 13.68 8.18 -9.06
CA GLU A 96 12.80 9.12 -9.77
C GLU A 96 12.21 8.44 -11.00
N ALA A 97 10.90 8.56 -11.20
CA ALA A 97 10.23 8.00 -12.36
C ALA A 97 10.45 8.90 -13.59
N THR A 98 11.21 8.41 -14.57
CA THR A 98 11.64 9.18 -15.76
C THR A 98 10.94 8.78 -17.06
N GLY A 99 10.03 7.79 -17.01
CA GLY A 99 9.28 7.27 -18.16
C GLY A 99 7.78 7.51 -18.06
N ASP A 100 6.98 6.51 -18.44
CA ASP A 100 5.53 6.56 -18.23
C ASP A 100 5.20 6.54 -16.73
N VAL A 101 4.83 7.70 -16.20
CA VAL A 101 4.44 7.88 -14.80
C VAL A 101 2.94 7.64 -14.57
N GLU A 102 2.15 7.45 -15.61
CA GLU A 102 0.69 7.40 -15.51
C GLU A 102 0.21 6.25 -14.60
N PRO A 103 0.79 5.03 -14.63
CA PRO A 103 0.42 3.99 -13.67
C PRO A 103 0.68 4.38 -12.21
N LEU A 104 1.80 5.07 -11.93
CA LEU A 104 2.13 5.52 -10.58
C LEU A 104 1.21 6.64 -10.13
N LYS A 105 0.95 7.60 -11.03
CA LYS A 105 0.05 8.73 -10.81
C LYS A 105 -1.35 8.25 -10.45
N ARG A 106 -1.92 7.31 -11.22
CA ARG A 106 -3.25 6.75 -10.95
C ARG A 106 -3.34 6.10 -9.56
N ARG A 107 -2.39 5.23 -9.22
CA ARG A 107 -2.32 4.61 -7.88
C ARG A 107 -2.17 5.64 -6.77
N TYR A 108 -1.34 6.65 -6.99
CA TYR A 108 -1.10 7.69 -6.00
C TYR A 108 -2.35 8.56 -5.77
N LEU A 109 -3.01 9.01 -6.84
CA LEU A 109 -4.23 9.84 -6.76
C LEU A 109 -5.42 9.06 -6.20
N ALA A 110 -5.54 7.76 -6.50
CA ALA A 110 -6.55 6.91 -5.89
C ALA A 110 -6.40 6.86 -4.36
N ALA A 111 -5.15 6.82 -3.86
CA ALA A 111 -4.83 6.82 -2.44
C ALA A 111 -4.88 8.22 -1.80
N HIS A 112 -4.56 9.27 -2.56
CA HIS A 112 -4.44 10.67 -2.14
C HIS A 112 -5.14 11.62 -3.12
N PRO A 113 -6.48 11.69 -3.15
CA PRO A 113 -7.20 12.52 -4.12
C PRO A 113 -6.85 14.00 -4.04
N SER A 114 -6.55 14.51 -2.84
CA SER A 114 -6.13 15.91 -2.65
C SER A 114 -4.81 16.28 -3.36
N ALA A 115 -4.04 15.29 -3.82
CA ALA A 115 -2.80 15.54 -4.55
C ALA A 115 -3.03 16.01 -6.00
N GLU A 116 -4.26 15.92 -6.53
CA GLU A 116 -4.62 16.46 -7.84
C GLU A 116 -4.26 17.95 -7.98
N GLU A 117 -4.30 18.70 -6.87
CA GLU A 117 -3.98 20.13 -6.81
C GLU A 117 -2.53 20.46 -7.21
N PHE A 118 -1.60 19.55 -6.95
CA PHE A 118 -0.15 19.81 -7.12
C PHE A 118 0.58 18.75 -7.95
N VAL A 119 -0.05 17.63 -8.32
CA VAL A 119 0.57 16.57 -9.13
C VAL A 119 1.05 17.05 -10.51
N GLY A 120 0.44 18.13 -11.04
CA GLY A 120 0.84 18.75 -12.30
C GLY A 120 1.93 19.81 -12.17
N PHE A 121 2.38 20.14 -10.95
CA PHE A 121 3.41 21.15 -10.76
C PHE A 121 4.77 20.62 -11.20
N LYS A 122 5.54 21.47 -11.90
CA LYS A 122 6.83 21.10 -12.50
C LYS A 122 7.89 20.73 -11.45
N ASP A 123 7.74 21.20 -10.23
CA ASP A 123 8.64 20.91 -9.14
C ASP A 123 8.25 19.65 -8.37
N PHE A 124 7.13 18.97 -8.67
CA PHE A 124 6.81 17.68 -8.07
C PHE A 124 7.20 16.52 -8.99
N SER A 125 7.69 15.44 -8.41
CA SER A 125 8.11 14.26 -9.16
C SER A 125 7.70 12.99 -8.43
N PHE A 126 7.33 11.98 -9.21
CA PHE A 126 7.05 10.65 -8.68
C PHE A 126 8.36 9.91 -8.43
N PHE A 127 8.45 9.29 -7.26
CA PHE A 127 9.53 8.37 -6.93
C PHE A 127 8.94 7.02 -6.56
N ARG A 128 9.66 5.95 -6.91
CA ARG A 128 9.37 4.60 -6.44
C ARG A 128 10.52 4.10 -5.59
N ILE A 129 10.22 3.60 -4.41
CA ILE A 129 11.24 2.94 -3.58
C ILE A 129 11.37 1.50 -4.08
N ARG A 130 12.57 1.12 -4.52
CA ARG A 130 12.97 -0.27 -4.75
C ARG A 130 13.39 -0.90 -3.42
N PRO A 131 12.59 -1.78 -2.82
CA PRO A 131 12.93 -2.36 -1.54
C PRO A 131 14.11 -3.33 -1.68
N LYS A 132 15.03 -3.30 -0.73
CA LYS A 132 16.13 -4.25 -0.57
C LYS A 132 15.86 -5.26 0.54
N GLY A 133 15.02 -4.90 1.50
CA GLY A 133 14.59 -5.74 2.60
C GLY A 133 13.69 -4.97 3.56
N VAL A 134 13.02 -5.70 4.45
CA VAL A 134 12.17 -5.15 5.49
C VAL A 134 12.52 -5.79 6.82
N HIS A 135 12.70 -4.97 7.84
CA HIS A 135 12.69 -5.40 9.24
C HIS A 135 11.27 -5.26 9.77
N LEU A 136 10.56 -6.38 9.94
CA LEU A 136 9.22 -6.41 10.50
C LEU A 136 9.31 -6.60 12.02
N VAL A 137 8.55 -5.80 12.75
CA VAL A 137 8.24 -6.06 14.14
C VAL A 137 6.72 -6.18 14.29
N ALA A 138 6.24 -7.41 14.50
CA ALA A 138 4.83 -7.76 14.54
C ALA A 138 4.27 -7.74 15.98
N GLY A 139 4.38 -6.57 16.63
CA GLY A 139 4.04 -6.39 18.04
C GLY A 139 5.15 -6.88 18.99
N PHE A 140 4.79 -7.31 20.20
CA PHE A 140 5.77 -7.71 21.21
C PHE A 140 6.53 -8.99 20.82
N GLY A 141 7.86 -8.88 20.75
CA GLY A 141 8.81 -10.01 20.69
C GLY A 141 8.90 -10.77 19.35
N ARG A 142 8.21 -10.33 18.29
CA ARG A 142 8.23 -10.98 16.97
C ARG A 142 8.92 -10.10 15.95
N ILE A 143 10.17 -10.43 15.68
CA ILE A 143 11.03 -9.68 14.77
C ILE A 143 11.43 -10.61 13.62
N VAL A 144 11.19 -10.20 12.38
CA VAL A 144 11.48 -10.99 11.18
C VAL A 144 12.04 -10.08 10.10
N ASP A 145 13.20 -10.44 9.57
CA ASP A 145 13.74 -9.82 8.35
C ASP A 145 13.19 -10.56 7.12
N LEU A 146 12.70 -9.80 6.14
CA LEU A 146 12.15 -10.33 4.90
C LEU A 146 12.90 -9.75 3.70
N VAL A 147 13.17 -10.59 2.71
CA VAL A 147 13.71 -10.15 1.42
C VAL A 147 12.57 -9.81 0.45
N PRO A 148 12.80 -8.98 -0.59
CA PRO A 148 11.74 -8.47 -1.45
C PRO A 148 10.80 -9.54 -2.03
N LYS A 149 11.33 -10.70 -2.43
CA LYS A 149 10.52 -11.83 -2.95
C LYS A 149 9.49 -12.39 -1.95
N ASP A 150 9.69 -12.17 -0.66
CA ASP A 150 8.81 -12.72 0.38
C ASP A 150 7.60 -11.80 0.63
N PHE A 151 7.75 -10.50 0.38
CA PHE A 151 6.75 -9.48 0.72
C PHE A 151 6.28 -8.61 -0.44
N LEU A 152 6.91 -8.62 -1.61
CA LEU A 152 6.33 -7.98 -2.81
C LEU A 152 5.31 -8.92 -3.46
N THR A 153 4.29 -8.32 -4.07
CA THR A 153 3.30 -9.06 -4.85
C THR A 153 3.93 -9.51 -6.16
N ASP A 154 3.89 -10.81 -6.45
CA ASP A 154 4.37 -11.35 -7.73
C ASP A 154 3.41 -10.94 -8.87
N LEU A 155 3.93 -10.22 -9.86
CA LEU A 155 3.19 -9.78 -11.04
C LEU A 155 3.38 -10.68 -12.26
N THR A 156 4.10 -11.80 -12.14
CA THR A 156 4.38 -12.73 -13.25
C THR A 156 3.10 -13.23 -13.91
N GLY A 157 2.88 -12.88 -15.18
CA GLY A 157 1.66 -13.26 -15.92
C GLY A 157 0.42 -12.43 -15.59
N ALA A 158 0.49 -11.45 -14.68
CA ALA A 158 -0.63 -10.61 -14.26
C ALA A 158 -0.83 -9.35 -15.13
N LYS A 159 -0.15 -9.25 -16.28
CA LYS A 159 -0.17 -8.05 -17.13
C LYS A 159 -1.60 -7.62 -17.49
N ALA A 160 -2.44 -8.56 -17.92
CA ALA A 160 -3.83 -8.28 -18.27
C ALA A 160 -4.66 -7.77 -17.09
N LEU A 161 -4.39 -8.24 -15.86
CA LEU A 161 -5.04 -7.73 -14.66
C LEU A 161 -4.59 -6.30 -14.34
N VAL A 162 -3.28 -6.05 -14.37
CA VAL A 162 -2.70 -4.72 -14.09
C VAL A 162 -3.16 -3.68 -15.11
N GLU A 163 -3.27 -4.04 -16.39
CA GLU A 163 -3.77 -3.14 -17.44
C GLU A 163 -5.27 -2.84 -17.27
N ALA A 164 -6.06 -3.82 -16.84
CA ALA A 164 -7.51 -3.67 -16.62
C ALA A 164 -7.88 -3.04 -15.26
N GLU A 165 -6.91 -2.89 -14.35
CA GLU A 165 -7.13 -2.35 -13.01
C GLU A 165 -7.96 -1.04 -12.98
N PRO A 166 -7.68 -0.02 -13.80
CA PRO A 166 -8.43 1.24 -13.77
C PRO A 166 -9.92 1.04 -14.02
N ASP A 167 -10.27 0.20 -15.00
CA ASP A 167 -11.65 -0.12 -15.35
C ASP A 167 -12.32 -0.95 -14.26
N ILE A 168 -11.58 -1.87 -13.65
CA ILE A 168 -12.03 -2.66 -12.50
C ILE A 168 -12.39 -1.72 -11.33
N ILE A 169 -11.50 -0.80 -10.98
CA ILE A 169 -11.70 0.16 -9.89
C ILE A 169 -12.91 1.06 -10.19
N ALA A 170 -12.99 1.60 -11.41
CA ALA A 170 -14.10 2.45 -11.82
C ALA A 170 -15.45 1.72 -11.72
N HIS A 171 -15.54 0.49 -12.25
CA HIS A 171 -16.75 -0.32 -12.17
C HIS A 171 -17.12 -0.68 -10.74
N MET A 172 -16.16 -1.10 -9.92
CA MET A 172 -16.38 -1.42 -8.51
C MET A 172 -16.96 -0.22 -7.75
N ASN A 173 -16.39 0.97 -7.95
CA ASN A 173 -16.85 2.16 -7.25
C ASN A 173 -18.17 2.73 -7.78
N ALA A 174 -18.47 2.55 -9.07
CA ALA A 174 -19.72 3.02 -9.67
C ALA A 174 -20.93 2.12 -9.31
N ASP A 175 -20.73 0.81 -9.37
CA ASP A 175 -21.86 -0.15 -9.37
C ASP A 175 -21.92 -1.02 -8.11
N HIS A 176 -20.87 -1.06 -7.29
CA HIS A 176 -20.73 -2.04 -6.20
C HIS A 176 -20.38 -1.45 -4.83
N ALA A 177 -20.72 -0.18 -4.58
CA ALA A 177 -20.44 0.50 -3.30
C ALA A 177 -20.92 -0.32 -2.07
N ASP A 178 -22.16 -0.82 -2.10
CA ASP A 178 -22.71 -1.67 -1.04
C ASP A 178 -21.89 -2.95 -0.81
N THR A 179 -21.39 -3.55 -1.90
CA THR A 179 -20.58 -4.77 -1.81
C THR A 179 -19.18 -4.46 -1.26
N ILE A 180 -18.60 -3.30 -1.62
CA ILE A 180 -17.33 -2.84 -1.05
C ILE A 180 -17.45 -2.62 0.46
N ASN A 181 -18.50 -1.91 0.90
CA ASN A 181 -18.78 -1.72 2.32
C ASN A 181 -19.02 -3.06 3.03
N LEU A 182 -19.77 -3.98 2.40
CA LEU A 182 -19.98 -5.33 2.92
C LEU A 182 -18.65 -6.07 3.15
N TYR A 183 -17.70 -5.99 2.21
CA TYR A 183 -16.36 -6.58 2.42
C TYR A 183 -15.64 -5.95 3.61
N ALA A 184 -15.63 -4.62 3.69
CA ALA A 184 -14.96 -3.90 4.76
C ALA A 184 -15.50 -4.32 6.14
N VAL A 185 -16.81 -4.31 6.30
CA VAL A 185 -17.47 -4.62 7.59
C VAL A 185 -17.36 -6.09 7.93
N LYS A 186 -17.76 -6.99 7.03
CA LYS A 186 -17.91 -8.42 7.34
C LYS A 186 -16.63 -9.21 7.27
N LEU A 187 -15.68 -8.81 6.41
CA LEU A 187 -14.46 -9.60 6.16
C LEU A 187 -13.20 -8.99 6.77
N LEU A 188 -13.19 -7.69 7.06
CA LEU A 188 -11.98 -6.93 7.40
C LEU A 188 -12.10 -6.16 8.72
N ASN A 189 -13.17 -6.39 9.50
CA ASN A 189 -13.45 -5.71 10.76
C ASN A 189 -13.44 -4.17 10.64
N GLY A 190 -13.81 -3.66 9.47
CA GLY A 190 -14.10 -2.25 9.26
C GLY A 190 -15.41 -1.85 9.92
N THR A 191 -15.63 -0.56 10.11
CA THR A 191 -16.96 -0.04 10.41
C THR A 191 -17.70 0.24 9.11
N ASP A 192 -19.03 0.34 9.21
CA ASP A 192 -19.85 0.89 8.15
C ASP A 192 -19.31 2.27 7.71
N GLY A 193 -19.34 2.54 6.40
CA GLY A 193 -18.82 3.78 5.84
C GLY A 193 -18.75 3.80 4.31
N ASP A 194 -18.25 4.91 3.76
CA ASP A 194 -18.18 5.16 2.32
C ASP A 194 -16.90 4.57 1.70
N TRP A 195 -16.76 3.25 1.83
CA TRP A 195 -15.59 2.53 1.33
C TRP A 195 -15.53 2.52 -0.18
N ARG A 196 -14.35 2.86 -0.72
CA ARG A 196 -14.03 2.81 -2.15
C ARG A 196 -12.88 1.86 -2.40
N CYS A 197 -12.93 1.15 -3.53
CA CYS A 197 -11.77 0.44 -4.05
C CYS A 197 -10.78 1.46 -4.65
N ILE A 198 -9.52 1.38 -4.25
CA ILE A 198 -8.46 2.31 -4.70
C ILE A 198 -7.24 1.58 -5.27
N GLY A 199 -7.31 0.25 -5.32
CA GLY A 199 -6.23 -0.61 -5.79
C GLY A 199 -6.71 -2.04 -5.97
N CYS A 200 -6.21 -2.69 -7.02
CA CYS A 200 -6.38 -4.11 -7.30
C CYS A 200 -5.07 -4.67 -7.83
N ASP A 201 -4.59 -5.74 -7.22
CA ASP A 201 -3.41 -6.48 -7.69
C ASP A 201 -3.64 -7.99 -7.48
N PRO A 202 -2.71 -8.86 -7.88
CA PRO A 202 -2.89 -10.30 -7.80
C PRO A 202 -3.26 -10.86 -6.42
N ASP A 203 -2.91 -10.16 -5.34
CA ASP A 203 -3.12 -10.62 -3.98
C ASP A 203 -4.39 -10.05 -3.33
N GLY A 204 -5.06 -9.06 -3.93
CA GLY A 204 -6.23 -8.45 -3.28
C GLY A 204 -6.73 -7.12 -3.82
N LEU A 205 -7.67 -6.55 -3.07
CA LEU A 205 -8.17 -5.17 -3.22
C LEU A 205 -7.75 -4.28 -2.06
N ASP A 206 -7.46 -3.02 -2.36
CA ASP A 206 -7.28 -1.95 -1.37
C ASP A 206 -8.57 -1.16 -1.25
N LEU A 207 -9.11 -1.06 -0.04
CA LEU A 207 -10.34 -0.36 0.28
C LEU A 207 -10.02 0.86 1.15
N GLN A 208 -10.64 2.00 0.89
CA GLN A 208 -10.41 3.23 1.64
C GLN A 208 -11.71 3.97 1.92
N ASP A 209 -11.84 4.42 3.17
CA ASP A 209 -12.88 5.33 3.65
C ASP A 209 -12.20 6.46 4.47
N GLY A 210 -12.17 7.66 3.89
CA GLY A 210 -11.40 8.78 4.40
C GLY A 210 -9.92 8.42 4.61
N ARG A 211 -9.44 8.47 5.86
CA ARG A 211 -8.07 8.09 6.23
C ARG A 211 -7.89 6.60 6.52
N ARG A 212 -8.99 5.85 6.66
CA ARG A 212 -8.96 4.42 6.99
C ARG A 212 -8.72 3.63 5.71
N THR A 213 -7.78 2.69 5.77
CA THR A 213 -7.49 1.81 4.65
C THR A 213 -7.46 0.38 5.14
N LEU A 214 -8.09 -0.51 4.38
CA LEU A 214 -8.13 -1.95 4.60
C LEU A 214 -7.64 -2.67 3.34
N ARG A 215 -7.00 -3.82 3.54
CA ARG A 215 -6.58 -4.71 2.47
C ARG A 215 -7.47 -5.95 2.48
N LEU A 216 -8.25 -6.18 1.42
CA LEU A 216 -9.00 -7.41 1.20
C LEU A 216 -8.11 -8.44 0.49
N PRO A 217 -7.58 -9.46 1.17
CA PRO A 217 -6.76 -10.46 0.52
C PRO A 217 -7.62 -11.46 -0.26
N PHE A 218 -7.18 -11.82 -1.46
CA PHE A 218 -7.74 -12.94 -2.19
C PHE A 218 -7.30 -14.27 -1.57
N PRO A 219 -8.14 -15.32 -1.67
CA PRO A 219 -7.77 -16.65 -1.18
C PRO A 219 -6.60 -17.27 -1.97
N GLU A 220 -6.45 -16.85 -3.22
CA GLU A 220 -5.39 -17.28 -4.13
C GLU A 220 -4.97 -16.13 -5.06
N ARG A 221 -3.81 -16.27 -5.69
CA ARG A 221 -3.25 -15.25 -6.59
C ARG A 221 -4.04 -15.18 -7.89
N ILE A 222 -4.44 -13.97 -8.29
CA ILE A 222 -5.24 -13.72 -9.50
C ILE A 222 -4.42 -12.97 -10.55
N VAL A 223 -4.47 -13.44 -11.79
CA VAL A 223 -3.66 -12.86 -12.89
C VAL A 223 -4.50 -12.37 -14.07
N ALA A 224 -5.80 -12.61 -14.06
CA ALA A 224 -6.71 -12.29 -15.16
C ALA A 224 -8.05 -11.72 -14.67
N PRO A 225 -8.64 -10.72 -15.37
CA PRO A 225 -9.91 -10.12 -14.96
C PRO A 225 -11.10 -11.09 -14.86
N ALA A 226 -11.14 -12.13 -15.69
CA ALA A 226 -12.22 -13.12 -15.65
C ALA A 226 -12.23 -13.91 -14.32
N ALA A 227 -11.05 -14.33 -13.84
CA ALA A 227 -10.91 -15.01 -12.56
C ALA A 227 -11.23 -14.08 -11.37
N LEU A 228 -10.86 -12.80 -11.48
CA LEU A 228 -11.18 -11.79 -10.46
C LEU A 228 -12.69 -11.74 -10.18
N ARG A 229 -13.53 -11.69 -11.22
CA ARG A 229 -14.99 -11.63 -11.05
C ARG A 229 -15.54 -12.80 -10.24
N GLN A 230 -15.01 -14.00 -10.46
CA GLN A 230 -15.42 -15.21 -9.73
C GLN A 230 -15.03 -15.11 -8.25
N VAL A 231 -13.79 -14.67 -7.97
CA VAL A 231 -13.30 -14.48 -6.60
C VAL A 231 -14.10 -13.42 -5.85
N LEU A 232 -14.40 -12.27 -6.47
CA LEU A 232 -15.18 -11.22 -5.85
C LEU A 232 -16.61 -11.69 -5.53
N LYS A 233 -17.24 -12.45 -6.44
CA LYS A 233 -18.54 -13.06 -6.17
C LYS A 233 -18.47 -14.02 -4.97
N ALA A 234 -17.49 -14.92 -4.94
CA ALA A 234 -17.32 -15.86 -3.83
C ALA A 234 -17.06 -15.15 -2.49
N LEU A 235 -16.27 -14.07 -2.49
CA LEU A 235 -16.07 -13.24 -1.30
C LEU A 235 -17.36 -12.54 -0.86
N ALA A 236 -18.21 -12.10 -1.79
CA ALA A 236 -19.48 -11.46 -1.47
C ALA A 236 -20.45 -12.46 -0.85
N ASP A 237 -20.55 -13.66 -1.42
CA ASP A 237 -21.37 -14.75 -0.89
C ASP A 237 -20.89 -15.16 0.51
N ARG A 238 -19.56 -15.23 0.73
CA ARG A 238 -18.99 -15.46 2.06
C ARG A 238 -19.36 -14.35 3.04
N ALA A 239 -19.27 -13.09 2.64
CA ALA A 239 -19.58 -11.95 3.50
C ALA A 239 -21.06 -11.93 3.91
N ARG A 240 -21.98 -12.27 2.98
CA ARG A 240 -23.42 -12.38 3.26
C ARG A 240 -23.77 -13.54 4.19
N ALA A 241 -23.00 -14.63 4.13
CA ALA A 241 -23.21 -15.79 5.00
C ALA A 241 -22.75 -15.56 6.44
N LEU A 242 -21.91 -14.55 6.71
CA LEU A 242 -21.49 -14.20 8.06
C LEU A 242 -22.61 -13.48 8.83
N PRO A 243 -22.82 -13.79 10.12
CA PRO A 243 -23.81 -13.12 10.95
C PRO A 243 -23.56 -11.61 11.01
N SER A 244 -24.61 -10.83 11.25
CA SER A 244 -24.46 -9.39 11.51
C SER A 244 -23.56 -9.16 12.72
N PRO A 245 -22.63 -8.18 12.64
CA PRO A 245 -21.79 -7.82 13.77
C PRO A 245 -22.63 -7.33 14.95
#